data_AF-A0A0K1PZF0-F1
#
_entry.id   AF-A0A0K1PZF0-F1
#
_cell.length_a   1.000
_cell.length_b   1.000
_cell.length_c   1.000
_cell.angle_alpha   90.00
_cell.angle_beta   90.00
_cell.angle_gamma   90.00
#
_symmetry.space_group_name_H-M   'P 1'
#
loop_
_entity.id
_entity.type
_entity.pdbx_description
1 polymer ?
#
loop_
_entity_poly.entity_id
_entity_poly.type
_entity_poly.pdbx_seq_one_letter_code
_entity_poly.pdbx_strand_id
1 'polypeptide(L)'
;MMLAACGSSGGESGDAPGTDTGSANETTADAACQHLFRVSEERCAKEISAETVAATRTRYVTNCVAELALTGTSRSTANVESCARALEKLPCGTVAEFVPECTTKAGTVADGAACNAGAQCKSGICDYGDPDAKSTCGVCATPLAEGASCSPKSSVCTPGTVCVGSLDAVTLTTCKRVSYAEPKAPCGANVLCQPGYLCFKSSADDPTPTCNPRFAPGVYCGDDDDVCDEASFCEKMTNKCASRPKEGEACDVQHPCPKGLGCSKTTGQCAPFTFAAPGESCGGNVGCVQGVCGQGTGTQTCPPIVEDGSGCLEGAHMTCRAPATCTSGKCVMPTTGVCR
;
A
#
# COMPACT_ATOMS: atom_id res chain seq x y z
N MET A 1 -19.20 24.97 39.06
CA MET A 1 -20.15 25.18 40.17
C MET A 1 -21.50 25.54 39.61
N MET A 2 -22.35 24.55 39.31
CA MET A 2 -23.81 24.60 39.45
C MET A 2 -24.35 23.22 39.11
N LEU A 3 -25.17 22.72 40.04
CA LEU A 3 -25.92 21.47 40.00
C LEU A 3 -27.14 21.60 39.09
N ALA A 4 -27.59 20.48 38.54
CA ALA A 4 -29.01 20.22 38.34
C ALA A 4 -29.28 18.73 38.58
N ALA A 5 -30.24 18.46 39.47
CA ALA A 5 -30.66 17.15 39.93
C ALA A 5 -32.14 16.93 39.58
N CYS A 6 -32.51 15.66 39.33
CA CYS A 6 -33.82 15.00 39.49
C CYS A 6 -33.52 13.48 39.48
N GLY A 7 -34.02 12.57 40.32
CA GLY A 7 -35.04 12.61 41.35
C GLY A 7 -36.09 11.50 41.16
N SER A 8 -35.82 10.28 41.72
CA SER A 8 -36.74 9.17 42.11
C SER A 8 -37.60 8.47 41.01
N SER A 9 -38.00 7.19 41.05
CA SER A 9 -38.23 6.18 42.11
C SER A 9 -38.52 4.78 41.53
N GLY A 10 -38.09 3.71 42.23
CA GLY A 10 -38.90 2.53 42.61
C GLY A 10 -39.13 1.38 41.62
N GLY A 11 -38.78 0.15 42.04
CA GLY A 11 -39.35 -1.10 41.51
C GLY A 11 -38.48 -2.36 41.61
N GLU A 12 -38.47 -3.04 42.75
CA GLU A 12 -38.05 -4.44 42.91
C GLU A 12 -39.07 -5.39 42.25
N SER A 13 -38.60 -6.44 41.55
CA SER A 13 -39.04 -7.85 41.64
C SER A 13 -38.86 -8.62 40.32
N GLY A 14 -38.08 -9.70 40.34
CA GLY A 14 -38.18 -10.80 39.38
C GLY A 14 -36.87 -11.34 38.81
N ASP A 15 -36.04 -11.96 39.65
CA ASP A 15 -34.95 -12.84 39.19
C ASP A 15 -35.54 -14.11 38.56
N ALA A 16 -35.68 -14.10 37.24
CA ALA A 16 -35.66 -15.31 36.44
C ALA A 16 -34.24 -15.46 35.87
N PRO A 17 -33.63 -16.67 35.88
CA PRO A 17 -32.38 -16.91 35.16
C PRO A 17 -32.68 -16.87 33.66
N GLY A 18 -32.73 -15.67 33.11
CA GLY A 18 -32.68 -15.44 31.68
C GLY A 18 -31.34 -15.96 31.21
N THR A 19 -31.37 -16.97 30.35
CA THR A 19 -30.24 -17.30 29.49
C THR A 19 -29.86 -16.03 28.74
N ASP A 20 -28.84 -15.33 29.24
CA ASP A 20 -28.07 -14.34 28.50
C ASP A 20 -27.39 -15.09 27.35
N THR A 21 -28.16 -15.40 26.30
CA THR A 21 -27.65 -15.46 24.94
C THR A 21 -27.19 -14.05 24.62
N GLY A 22 -26.03 -13.69 25.17
CA GLY A 22 -25.32 -12.47 24.86
C GLY A 22 -25.21 -12.44 23.35
N SER A 23 -26.03 -11.58 22.75
CA SER A 23 -25.98 -11.29 21.32
C SER A 23 -24.56 -10.85 21.08
N ALA A 24 -23.72 -11.75 20.55
CA ALA A 24 -22.36 -11.44 20.20
C ALA A 24 -22.48 -10.24 19.27
N ASN A 25 -22.02 -9.06 19.71
CA ASN A 25 -22.15 -7.81 18.98
C ASN A 25 -21.62 -8.05 17.57
N GLU A 26 -22.53 -8.26 16.62
CA GLU A 26 -22.19 -8.61 15.27
C GLU A 26 -21.43 -7.42 14.70
N THR A 27 -20.19 -7.66 14.29
CA THR A 27 -19.35 -6.59 13.74
C THR A 27 -20.01 -6.14 12.44
N THR A 28 -20.31 -4.84 12.31
CA THR A 28 -20.89 -4.29 11.09
C THR A 28 -19.83 -4.22 9.98
N ALA A 29 -20.27 -4.19 8.71
CA ALA A 29 -19.36 -4.04 7.57
C ALA A 29 -18.48 -2.80 7.70
N ASP A 30 -19.08 -1.68 8.10
CA ASP A 30 -18.36 -0.42 8.35
C ASP A 30 -17.29 -0.57 9.43
N ALA A 31 -17.62 -1.17 10.59
CA ALA A 31 -16.67 -1.37 11.69
C ALA A 31 -15.50 -2.28 11.29
N ALA A 32 -15.75 -3.37 10.55
CA ALA A 32 -14.70 -4.26 10.06
C ALA A 32 -13.78 -3.55 9.05
N CYS A 33 -14.36 -2.78 8.12
CA CYS A 33 -13.59 -2.00 7.14
C CYS A 33 -12.76 -0.88 7.81
N GLN A 34 -13.30 -0.20 8.82
CA GLN A 34 -12.56 0.76 9.64
C GLN A 34 -11.40 0.10 10.37
N HIS A 35 -11.63 -1.09 10.94
CA HIS A 35 -10.60 -1.85 11.62
C HIS A 35 -9.48 -2.24 10.65
N LEU A 36 -9.82 -2.77 9.47
CA LEU A 36 -8.83 -3.12 8.46
C LEU A 36 -8.00 -1.91 8.03
N PHE A 37 -8.62 -0.76 7.74
CA PHE A 37 -7.89 0.48 7.41
C PHE A 37 -6.92 0.87 8.51
N ARG A 38 -7.38 0.84 9.77
CA ARG A 38 -6.55 1.24 10.91
C ARG A 38 -5.28 0.42 11.01
N VAL A 39 -5.37 -0.91 10.85
CA VAL A 39 -4.23 -1.81 11.06
C VAL A 39 -3.29 -1.91 9.85
N SER A 40 -3.83 -1.73 8.64
CA SER A 40 -3.06 -1.83 7.38
C SER A 40 -2.40 -0.51 7.00
N GLU A 41 -3.12 0.61 7.11
CA GLU A 41 -2.65 1.93 6.67
C GLU A 41 -2.20 2.78 7.85
N GLU A 42 -3.15 3.12 8.74
CA GLU A 42 -2.94 4.16 9.77
C GLU A 42 -1.87 3.79 10.80
N ARG A 43 -1.87 2.54 11.30
CA ARG A 43 -0.89 2.04 12.27
C ARG A 43 0.55 2.18 11.77
N CYS A 44 0.75 2.09 10.46
CA CYS A 44 2.07 2.08 9.84
C CYS A 44 2.44 3.42 9.20
N ALA A 45 1.48 4.34 9.06
CA ALA A 45 1.65 5.67 8.47
C ALA A 45 2.16 6.72 9.47
N LYS A 46 3.40 6.58 9.95
CA LYS A 46 3.98 7.50 10.97
C LYS A 46 4.16 8.96 10.50
N GLU A 47 4.11 9.22 9.20
CA GLU A 47 4.47 10.53 8.60
C GLU A 47 3.33 11.22 7.85
N ILE A 48 2.13 10.63 7.86
CA ILE A 48 0.96 11.18 7.18
C ILE A 48 0.18 12.05 8.16
N SER A 49 -0.28 13.23 7.71
CA SER A 49 -1.09 14.13 8.56
C SER A 49 -2.43 13.47 8.94
N ALA A 50 -2.94 13.78 10.13
CA ALA A 50 -4.22 13.24 10.61
C ALA A 50 -5.39 13.56 9.66
N GLU A 51 -5.37 14.72 9.01
CA GLU A 51 -6.36 15.12 7.99
C GLU A 51 -6.29 14.21 6.76
N THR A 52 -5.07 13.93 6.25
CA THR A 52 -4.88 13.03 5.11
C THR A 52 -5.31 11.59 5.45
N VAL A 53 -4.99 11.13 6.67
CA VAL A 53 -5.45 9.82 7.17
C VAL A 53 -6.99 9.78 7.22
N ALA A 54 -7.64 10.81 7.76
CA ALA A 54 -9.10 10.86 7.85
C ALA A 54 -9.78 10.87 6.48
N ALA A 55 -9.27 11.67 5.52
CA ALA A 55 -9.80 11.71 4.17
C ALA A 55 -9.63 10.36 3.44
N THR A 56 -8.47 9.72 3.60
CA THR A 56 -8.19 8.41 3.02
C THR A 56 -9.07 7.32 3.64
N ARG A 57 -9.27 7.35 4.97
CA ARG A 57 -10.13 6.42 5.71
C ARG A 57 -11.55 6.39 5.15
N THR A 58 -12.18 7.56 5.00
CA THR A 58 -13.57 7.64 4.53
C THR A 58 -13.74 6.96 3.16
N ARG A 59 -12.81 7.19 2.25
CA ARG A 59 -12.85 6.60 0.90
C ARG A 59 -12.58 5.11 0.93
N TYR A 60 -11.57 4.68 1.69
CA TYR A 60 -11.26 3.26 1.87
C TYR A 60 -12.45 2.49 2.44
N VAL A 61 -13.07 2.99 3.51
CA VAL A 61 -14.20 2.33 4.18
C VAL A 61 -15.40 2.26 3.25
N THR A 62 -15.72 3.35 2.55
CA THR A 62 -16.79 3.37 1.55
C THR A 62 -16.55 2.31 0.47
N ASN A 63 -15.32 2.20 -0.03
CA ASN A 63 -14.98 1.19 -1.02
C ASN A 63 -15.10 -0.24 -0.47
N CYS A 64 -14.50 -0.50 0.68
CA CYS A 64 -14.52 -1.81 1.32
C CYS A 64 -15.97 -2.28 1.57
N VAL A 65 -16.86 -1.39 2.03
CA VAL A 65 -18.29 -1.69 2.20
C VAL A 65 -18.97 -1.97 0.85
N ALA A 66 -18.65 -1.21 -0.20
CA ALA A 66 -19.19 -1.46 -1.54
C ALA A 66 -18.75 -2.83 -2.09
N GLU A 67 -17.49 -3.22 -1.90
CA GLU A 67 -16.97 -4.54 -2.29
C GLU A 67 -17.68 -5.70 -1.59
N LEU A 68 -18.01 -5.53 -0.30
CA LEU A 68 -18.75 -6.51 0.49
C LEU A 68 -20.20 -6.69 -0.01
N ALA A 69 -20.75 -5.69 -0.70
CA ALA A 69 -22.09 -5.72 -1.27
C ALA A 69 -22.13 -6.23 -2.72
N LEU A 70 -20.99 -6.53 -3.35
CA LEU A 70 -20.94 -6.98 -4.74
C LEU A 70 -21.56 -8.38 -4.91
N THR A 71 -22.40 -8.53 -5.93
CA THR A 71 -22.97 -9.84 -6.27
C THR A 71 -21.87 -10.85 -6.60
N GLY A 72 -21.97 -12.04 -6.01
CA GLY A 72 -21.04 -13.15 -6.23
C GLY A 72 -19.70 -13.01 -5.53
N THR A 73 -19.49 -11.96 -4.72
CA THR A 73 -18.32 -11.84 -3.87
C THR A 73 -18.31 -12.90 -2.78
N SER A 74 -17.16 -13.50 -2.52
CA SER A 74 -16.92 -14.32 -1.33
C SER A 74 -16.42 -13.50 -0.14
N ARG A 75 -16.16 -12.20 -0.33
CA ARG A 75 -15.69 -11.32 0.74
C ARG A 75 -16.85 -11.06 1.72
N SER A 76 -16.63 -11.34 2.99
CA SER A 76 -17.61 -11.09 4.05
C SER A 76 -17.03 -10.20 5.14
N THR A 77 -17.91 -9.57 5.94
CA THR A 77 -17.51 -8.79 7.12
C THR A 77 -16.62 -9.59 8.06
N ALA A 78 -16.96 -10.86 8.31
CA ALA A 78 -16.16 -11.75 9.14
C ALA A 78 -14.76 -12.01 8.56
N ASN A 79 -14.60 -12.09 7.23
CA ASN A 79 -13.28 -12.24 6.61
C ASN A 79 -12.43 -10.96 6.71
N VAL A 80 -13.04 -9.80 6.49
CA VAL A 80 -12.36 -8.50 6.66
C VAL A 80 -11.86 -8.32 8.09
N GLU A 81 -12.72 -8.62 9.08
CA GLU A 81 -12.35 -8.53 10.50
C GLU A 81 -11.27 -9.54 10.89
N SER A 82 -11.34 -10.78 10.38
CA SER A 82 -10.31 -11.80 10.61
C SER A 82 -8.96 -11.38 10.02
N CYS A 83 -8.95 -10.83 8.82
CA CYS A 83 -7.74 -10.28 8.20
C CYS A 83 -7.16 -9.12 9.03
N ALA A 84 -7.99 -8.18 9.47
CA ALA A 84 -7.54 -7.06 10.29
C ALA A 84 -6.85 -7.54 11.59
N ARG A 85 -7.45 -8.50 12.29
CA ARG A 85 -6.87 -9.09 13.52
C ARG A 85 -5.58 -9.87 13.28
N ALA A 86 -5.43 -10.49 12.11
CA ALA A 86 -4.19 -11.16 11.73
C ALA A 86 -3.08 -10.13 11.48
N LEU A 87 -3.37 -9.09 10.70
CA LEU A 87 -2.43 -7.99 10.41
C LEU A 87 -2.01 -7.23 11.66
N GLU A 88 -2.91 -7.04 12.63
CA GLU A 88 -2.61 -6.36 13.89
C GLU A 88 -1.47 -7.04 14.69
N LYS A 89 -1.28 -8.35 14.52
CA LYS A 89 -0.22 -9.13 15.17
C LYS A 89 1.10 -9.13 14.40
N LEU A 90 1.11 -8.63 13.17
CA LEU A 90 2.26 -8.64 12.27
C LEU A 90 2.95 -7.28 12.26
N PRO A 91 4.27 -7.23 11.98
CA PRO A 91 4.99 -5.98 11.82
C PRO A 91 4.50 -5.21 10.59
N CYS A 92 4.68 -3.89 10.63
CA CYS A 92 4.42 -3.02 9.48
C CYS A 92 5.26 -3.45 8.26
N GLY A 93 4.70 -3.29 7.06
CA GLY A 93 5.33 -3.72 5.81
C GLY A 93 5.07 -5.18 5.44
N THR A 94 4.33 -5.95 6.26
CA THR A 94 3.82 -7.27 5.86
C THR A 94 2.81 -7.09 4.73
N VAL A 95 3.04 -7.79 3.61
CA VAL A 95 2.13 -7.84 2.46
C VAL A 95 0.91 -8.69 2.83
N ALA A 96 -0.28 -8.09 2.80
CA ALA A 96 -1.51 -8.71 3.29
C ALA A 96 -1.88 -9.97 2.51
N GLU A 97 -1.56 -10.04 1.23
CA GLU A 97 -1.82 -11.16 0.33
C GLU A 97 -1.13 -12.45 0.77
N PHE A 98 -0.08 -12.38 1.59
CA PHE A 98 0.59 -13.55 2.16
C PHE A 98 0.03 -13.97 3.52
N VAL A 99 -0.91 -13.22 4.09
CA VAL A 99 -1.62 -13.57 5.31
C VAL A 99 -2.83 -14.43 4.93
N PRO A 100 -2.92 -15.70 5.40
CA PRO A 100 -4.00 -16.60 5.01
C PRO A 100 -5.40 -16.03 5.24
N GLU A 101 -5.61 -15.30 6.33
CA GLU A 101 -6.88 -14.67 6.68
C GLU A 101 -7.27 -13.52 5.73
N CYS A 102 -6.28 -12.92 5.07
CA CYS A 102 -6.45 -11.83 4.12
C CYS A 102 -6.50 -12.31 2.66
N THR A 103 -6.20 -13.59 2.41
CA THR A 103 -6.22 -14.16 1.07
C THR A 103 -7.62 -14.08 0.49
N THR A 104 -7.72 -13.56 -0.74
CA THR A 104 -8.98 -13.47 -1.45
C THR A 104 -9.51 -14.87 -1.74
N LYS A 105 -10.73 -15.14 -1.27
CA LYS A 105 -11.43 -16.40 -1.52
C LYS A 105 -12.07 -16.37 -2.91
N ALA A 106 -12.34 -17.56 -3.46
CA ALA A 106 -13.04 -17.71 -4.71
C ALA A 106 -14.52 -17.31 -4.56
N GLY A 107 -14.99 -16.43 -5.45
CA GLY A 107 -16.39 -16.06 -5.60
C GLY A 107 -17.16 -17.01 -6.51
N THR A 108 -18.27 -16.51 -7.05
CA THR A 108 -19.20 -17.32 -7.87
C THR A 108 -19.25 -16.94 -9.34
N VAL A 109 -18.71 -15.79 -9.74
CA VAL A 109 -18.66 -15.29 -11.11
C VAL A 109 -17.68 -16.14 -11.92
N ALA A 110 -18.12 -16.64 -13.08
CA ALA A 110 -17.30 -17.52 -13.92
C ALA A 110 -16.12 -16.78 -14.56
N ASP A 111 -15.02 -17.51 -14.79
CA ASP A 111 -13.88 -17.01 -15.56
C ASP A 111 -14.36 -16.58 -16.97
N GLY A 112 -13.82 -15.46 -17.46
CA GLY A 112 -14.23 -14.77 -18.68
C GLY A 112 -15.34 -13.73 -18.51
N ALA A 113 -16.05 -13.71 -17.37
CA ALA A 113 -17.08 -12.69 -17.10
C ALA A 113 -16.48 -11.41 -16.50
N ALA A 114 -17.19 -10.29 -16.63
CA ALA A 114 -16.77 -9.02 -16.04
C ALA A 114 -16.80 -9.06 -14.50
N CYS A 115 -15.86 -8.36 -13.87
CA CYS A 115 -15.72 -8.27 -12.42
C CYS A 115 -15.24 -6.90 -11.96
N ASN A 116 -15.53 -6.59 -10.71
CA ASN A 116 -15.07 -5.39 -10.00
C ASN A 116 -14.04 -5.71 -8.92
N ALA A 117 -13.94 -6.96 -8.50
CA ALA A 117 -13.02 -7.41 -7.46
C ALA A 117 -12.70 -8.90 -7.65
N GLY A 118 -11.48 -9.31 -7.30
CA GLY A 118 -11.07 -10.72 -7.39
C GLY A 118 -11.98 -11.66 -6.61
N ALA A 119 -12.51 -11.20 -5.47
CA ALA A 119 -13.43 -11.96 -4.63
C ALA A 119 -14.75 -12.35 -5.32
N GLN A 120 -15.11 -11.73 -6.45
CA GLN A 120 -16.27 -12.14 -7.24
C GLN A 120 -16.00 -13.37 -8.09
N CYS A 121 -14.76 -13.56 -8.53
CA CYS A 121 -14.38 -14.55 -9.54
C CYS A 121 -14.18 -15.92 -8.93
N LYS A 122 -14.59 -16.98 -9.63
CA LYS A 122 -14.32 -18.38 -9.23
C LYS A 122 -12.84 -18.67 -9.08
N SER A 123 -11.99 -17.98 -9.82
CA SER A 123 -10.54 -18.00 -9.67
C SER A 123 -9.99 -17.21 -8.48
N GLY A 124 -10.79 -16.30 -7.91
CA GLY A 124 -10.33 -15.28 -6.95
C GLY A 124 -9.61 -14.10 -7.61
N ILE A 125 -9.55 -14.03 -8.94
CA ILE A 125 -8.77 -13.04 -9.69
C ILE A 125 -9.67 -12.26 -10.64
N CYS A 126 -9.60 -10.94 -10.50
CA CYS A 126 -10.19 -9.99 -11.44
C CYS A 126 -9.04 -9.29 -12.16
N ASP A 127 -8.80 -9.66 -13.42
CA ASP A 127 -7.74 -9.10 -14.25
C ASP A 127 -8.24 -7.81 -14.91
N TYR A 128 -7.66 -6.67 -14.55
CA TYR A 128 -7.98 -5.39 -15.17
C TYR A 128 -7.27 -5.18 -16.51
N GLY A 129 -6.47 -6.17 -16.94
CA GLY A 129 -5.76 -6.17 -18.22
C GLY A 129 -4.63 -5.15 -18.26
N ASP A 130 -4.32 -4.71 -19.47
CA ASP A 130 -3.38 -3.61 -19.70
C ASP A 130 -3.96 -2.34 -19.05
N PRO A 131 -3.25 -1.63 -18.15
CA PRO A 131 -3.71 -0.36 -17.60
C PRO A 131 -4.01 0.70 -18.67
N ASP A 132 -3.46 0.56 -19.88
CA ASP A 132 -3.74 1.41 -21.03
C ASP A 132 -5.07 1.04 -21.75
N ALA A 133 -5.70 -0.08 -21.38
CA ALA A 133 -6.97 -0.50 -21.96
C ALA A 133 -8.13 0.33 -21.40
N LYS A 134 -9.09 0.68 -22.28
CA LYS A 134 -10.23 1.55 -21.94
C LYS A 134 -11.31 0.91 -21.05
N SER A 135 -11.08 -0.29 -20.54
CA SER A 135 -12.05 -0.98 -19.71
C SER A 135 -11.93 -0.52 -18.27
N THR A 136 -13.03 -0.02 -17.70
CA THR A 136 -13.12 0.23 -16.24
C THR A 136 -13.43 -1.04 -15.44
N CYS A 137 -13.68 -2.15 -16.14
CA CYS A 137 -14.02 -3.44 -15.58
C CYS A 137 -12.88 -4.43 -15.80
N GLY A 138 -12.60 -5.23 -14.77
CA GLY A 138 -11.78 -6.40 -14.95
C GLY A 138 -12.57 -7.55 -15.57
N VAL A 139 -11.85 -8.61 -15.92
CA VAL A 139 -12.39 -9.89 -16.37
C VAL A 139 -11.90 -10.97 -15.41
N CYS A 140 -12.80 -11.84 -14.97
CA CYS A 140 -12.43 -12.97 -14.15
C CYS A 140 -11.45 -13.85 -14.92
N ALA A 141 -10.22 -13.97 -14.43
CA ALA A 141 -9.16 -14.67 -15.14
C ALA A 141 -8.77 -15.93 -14.39
N THR A 142 -8.50 -17.02 -15.12
CA THR A 142 -7.90 -18.22 -14.53
C THR A 142 -6.45 -17.90 -14.12
N PRO A 143 -6.03 -18.23 -12.89
CA PRO A 143 -4.64 -17.98 -12.47
C PRO A 143 -3.69 -18.84 -13.29
N LEU A 144 -2.50 -18.32 -13.57
CA LEU A 144 -1.42 -19.14 -14.07
C LEU A 144 -0.89 -20.05 -12.95
N ALA A 145 -0.75 -21.34 -13.24
CA ALA A 145 -0.18 -22.30 -12.30
C ALA A 145 1.29 -22.00 -11.99
N GLU A 146 1.78 -22.48 -10.85
CA GLU A 146 3.21 -22.42 -10.52
C GLU A 146 4.04 -23.10 -11.63
N GLY A 147 5.10 -22.44 -12.08
CA GLY A 147 5.94 -22.84 -13.22
C GLY A 147 5.46 -22.36 -14.59
N ALA A 148 4.20 -21.90 -14.73
CA ALA A 148 3.71 -21.39 -16.01
C ALA A 148 4.41 -20.07 -16.39
N SER A 149 4.62 -19.86 -17.70
CA SER A 149 5.15 -18.60 -18.21
C SER A 149 4.14 -17.48 -17.97
N CYS A 150 4.61 -16.36 -17.46
CA CYS A 150 3.82 -15.18 -17.15
C CYS A 150 4.46 -13.94 -17.79
N SER A 151 3.79 -12.80 -17.79
CA SER A 151 4.31 -11.49 -18.20
C SER A 151 4.19 -10.50 -17.04
N PRO A 152 5.16 -9.60 -16.81
CA PRO A 152 5.05 -8.56 -15.79
C PRO A 152 3.83 -7.64 -15.97
N LYS A 153 3.28 -7.56 -17.19
CA LYS A 153 2.20 -6.62 -17.53
C LYS A 153 0.79 -7.15 -17.32
N SER A 154 0.56 -8.47 -17.38
CA SER A 154 -0.81 -8.98 -17.57
C SER A 154 -0.97 -10.43 -17.16
N SER A 155 -0.25 -10.88 -16.14
CA SER A 155 -0.30 -12.29 -15.74
C SER A 155 -0.43 -12.41 -14.24
N VAL A 156 -1.63 -12.81 -13.82
CA VAL A 156 -1.89 -13.11 -12.42
C VAL A 156 -1.58 -14.58 -12.17
N CYS A 157 -0.55 -14.81 -11.37
CA CYS A 157 -0.19 -16.14 -10.93
C CYS A 157 -1.14 -16.64 -9.82
N THR A 158 -1.18 -17.95 -9.59
CA THR A 158 -1.96 -18.57 -8.51
C THR A 158 -1.64 -17.91 -7.17
N PRO A 159 -2.61 -17.71 -6.25
CA PRO A 159 -2.35 -17.10 -4.94
C PRO A 159 -1.12 -17.67 -4.22
N GLY A 160 -0.31 -16.78 -3.64
CA GLY A 160 0.97 -17.12 -3.02
C GLY A 160 2.15 -17.29 -4.00
N THR A 161 1.93 -17.06 -5.29
CA THR A 161 2.99 -17.03 -6.31
C THR A 161 3.03 -15.67 -7.00
N VAL A 162 4.20 -15.27 -7.47
CA VAL A 162 4.40 -14.02 -8.22
C VAL A 162 5.11 -14.28 -9.53
N CYS A 163 4.90 -13.39 -10.50
CA CYS A 163 5.55 -13.49 -11.79
C CYS A 163 7.01 -13.00 -11.66
N VAL A 164 7.95 -13.93 -11.63
CA VAL A 164 9.37 -13.62 -11.44
C VAL A 164 10.14 -13.79 -12.73
N GLY A 165 10.98 -12.80 -13.05
CA GLY A 165 11.93 -12.88 -14.15
C GLY A 165 13.17 -13.66 -13.76
N SER A 166 13.83 -14.26 -14.75
CA SER A 166 15.23 -14.65 -14.59
C SER A 166 16.11 -13.40 -14.64
N LEU A 167 17.01 -13.23 -13.67
CA LEU A 167 18.02 -12.17 -13.72
C LEU A 167 18.94 -12.34 -14.94
N ASP A 168 19.11 -13.57 -15.42
CA ASP A 168 19.99 -13.92 -16.54
C ASP A 168 19.28 -13.92 -17.90
N ALA A 169 17.95 -13.89 -17.92
CA ALA A 169 17.15 -13.89 -19.13
C ALA A 169 15.97 -12.94 -18.97
N VAL A 170 16.15 -11.72 -19.48
CA VAL A 170 15.19 -10.60 -19.49
C VAL A 170 13.80 -10.98 -20.05
N THR A 171 13.68 -12.13 -20.74
CA THR A 171 12.49 -12.52 -21.50
C THR A 171 11.70 -13.71 -20.95
N LEU A 172 12.19 -14.44 -19.95
CA LEU A 172 11.46 -15.58 -19.39
C LEU A 172 11.07 -15.33 -17.94
N THR A 173 9.80 -15.01 -17.77
CA THR A 173 9.13 -14.85 -16.49
C THR A 173 8.24 -16.06 -16.24
N THR A 174 8.31 -16.64 -15.05
CA THR A 174 7.48 -17.78 -14.64
C THR A 174 6.84 -17.50 -13.30
N CYS A 175 5.62 -18.00 -13.08
CA CYS A 175 4.99 -17.95 -11.78
C CYS A 175 5.76 -18.81 -10.77
N LYS A 176 6.27 -18.22 -9.69
CA LYS A 176 6.96 -18.96 -8.62
C LYS A 176 6.38 -18.60 -7.26
N ARG A 177 6.32 -19.58 -6.37
CA ARG A 177 5.95 -19.36 -4.97
C ARG A 177 6.95 -18.43 -4.31
N VAL A 178 6.41 -17.42 -3.63
CA VAL A 178 7.19 -16.56 -2.74
C VAL A 178 7.42 -17.31 -1.44
N SER A 179 8.67 -17.33 -1.00
CA SER A 179 9.03 -17.81 0.33
C SER A 179 9.77 -16.71 1.09
N TYR A 180 9.70 -16.76 2.42
CA TYR A 180 10.45 -15.86 3.28
C TYR A 180 11.72 -16.55 3.78
N ALA A 181 12.85 -15.93 3.49
CA ALA A 181 14.15 -16.34 4.00
C ALA A 181 14.42 -15.73 5.38
N GLU A 182 14.96 -16.56 6.26
CA GLU A 182 15.51 -16.15 7.55
C GLU A 182 16.71 -15.19 7.37
N PRO A 183 17.09 -14.43 8.40
CA PRO A 183 18.27 -13.59 8.37
C PRO A 183 19.51 -14.35 7.88
N LYS A 184 20.28 -13.73 6.98
CA LYS A 184 21.48 -14.24 6.30
C LYS A 184 21.26 -15.41 5.35
N ALA A 185 20.05 -15.94 5.20
CA ALA A 185 19.79 -16.95 4.19
C ALA A 185 19.84 -16.35 2.77
N PRO A 186 20.17 -17.16 1.74
CA PRO A 186 20.09 -16.75 0.34
C PRO A 186 18.71 -16.22 -0.02
N CYS A 187 18.67 -15.19 -0.85
CA CYS A 187 17.44 -14.57 -1.31
C CYS A 187 17.50 -14.33 -2.82
N GLY A 188 16.41 -13.86 -3.42
CA GLY A 188 16.38 -13.56 -4.84
C GLY A 188 14.97 -13.42 -5.39
N ALA A 189 14.81 -13.68 -6.69
CA ALA A 189 13.60 -13.36 -7.43
C ALA A 189 12.30 -13.87 -6.79
N ASN A 190 12.30 -15.08 -6.19
CA ASN A 190 11.14 -15.68 -5.53
C ASN A 190 11.36 -16.00 -4.03
N VAL A 191 12.43 -15.47 -3.44
CA VAL A 191 12.74 -15.63 -2.01
C VAL A 191 12.89 -14.24 -1.42
N LEU A 192 11.83 -13.76 -0.77
CA LEU A 192 11.82 -12.48 -0.08
C LEU A 192 12.44 -12.61 1.29
N CYS A 193 12.95 -11.51 1.83
CA CYS A 193 13.46 -11.50 3.19
C CYS A 193 12.34 -11.22 4.18
N GLN A 194 12.47 -11.74 5.40
CA GLN A 194 11.58 -11.37 6.49
C GLN A 194 11.52 -9.84 6.68
N PRO A 195 10.40 -9.28 7.20
CA PRO A 195 10.29 -7.85 7.46
C PRO A 195 11.48 -7.30 8.25
N GLY A 196 12.03 -6.17 7.80
CA GLY A 196 13.24 -5.55 8.36
C GLY A 196 14.57 -5.99 7.73
N TYR A 197 14.55 -6.94 6.80
CA TYR A 197 15.71 -7.39 6.03
C TYR A 197 15.51 -7.07 4.54
N LEU A 198 16.61 -6.81 3.83
CA LEU A 198 16.60 -6.60 2.39
C LEU A 198 17.41 -7.69 1.71
N CYS A 199 17.07 -7.97 0.45
CA CYS A 199 17.77 -8.96 -0.36
C CYS A 199 18.89 -8.30 -1.18
N PHE A 200 20.13 -8.41 -0.72
CA PHE A 200 21.27 -7.80 -1.41
C PHE A 200 22.57 -8.54 -1.07
N LYS A 201 23.62 -8.26 -1.85
CA LYS A 201 24.95 -8.84 -1.66
C LYS A 201 25.70 -8.07 -0.58
N SER A 202 26.30 -8.79 0.37
CA SER A 202 27.10 -8.18 1.44
C SER A 202 28.42 -7.60 0.95
N SER A 203 28.93 -8.10 -0.18
CA SER A 203 30.14 -7.63 -0.84
C SER A 203 30.06 -7.85 -2.35
N ALA A 204 30.90 -7.15 -3.11
CA ALA A 204 31.00 -7.35 -4.57
C ALA A 204 31.45 -8.77 -4.93
N ASP A 205 32.17 -9.44 -4.02
CA ASP A 205 32.70 -10.79 -4.20
C ASP A 205 31.68 -11.89 -3.87
N ASP A 206 30.55 -11.55 -3.23
CA ASP A 206 29.50 -12.52 -2.92
C ASP A 206 28.66 -12.83 -4.18
N PRO A 207 28.66 -14.08 -4.66
CA PRO A 207 27.92 -14.42 -5.87
C PRO A 207 26.40 -14.40 -5.65
N THR A 208 25.96 -14.58 -4.40
CA THR A 208 24.54 -14.78 -4.06
C THR A 208 24.07 -13.73 -3.05
N PRO A 209 23.01 -12.97 -3.35
CA PRO A 209 22.44 -12.04 -2.37
C PRO A 209 21.84 -12.83 -1.20
N THR A 210 21.92 -12.24 -0.01
CA THR A 210 21.38 -12.83 1.24
C THR A 210 20.50 -11.81 1.95
N CYS A 211 19.65 -12.30 2.86
CA CYS A 211 18.78 -11.45 3.66
C CYS A 211 19.55 -10.74 4.76
N ASN A 212 19.95 -9.50 4.50
CA ASN A 212 20.76 -8.72 5.41
C ASN A 212 19.95 -7.59 6.06
N PRO A 213 20.23 -7.23 7.32
CA PRO A 213 19.71 -5.99 7.85
C PRO A 213 20.30 -4.82 7.06
N ARG A 214 19.63 -3.68 7.08
CA ARG A 214 20.17 -2.45 6.48
C ARG A 214 21.57 -2.13 7.04
N PHE A 215 22.42 -1.60 6.17
CA PHE A 215 23.82 -1.31 6.46
C PHE A 215 24.00 -0.04 7.30
N ALA A 216 24.78 -0.16 8.37
CA ALA A 216 25.22 0.97 9.17
C ALA A 216 26.23 1.85 8.41
N PRO A 217 26.46 3.11 8.84
CA PRO A 217 27.50 3.96 8.29
C PRO A 217 28.88 3.27 8.19
N GLY A 218 29.56 3.49 7.07
CA GLY A 218 30.90 2.95 6.76
C GLY A 218 30.90 1.61 6.03
N VAL A 219 29.77 0.92 5.93
CA VAL A 219 29.65 -0.37 5.20
C VAL A 219 29.47 -0.11 3.71
N TYR A 220 30.10 -0.94 2.86
CA TYR A 220 30.00 -0.82 1.40
C TYR A 220 28.59 -1.13 0.91
N CYS A 221 27.95 -0.18 0.22
CA CYS A 221 26.58 -0.28 -0.28
C CYS A 221 26.48 -0.41 -1.82
N GLY A 222 27.62 -0.35 -2.53
CA GLY A 222 27.62 -0.36 -3.99
C GLY A 222 26.97 0.90 -4.55
N ASP A 223 25.98 0.74 -5.44
CA ASP A 223 25.25 1.84 -6.08
C ASP A 223 23.82 2.02 -5.56
N ASP A 224 23.40 1.22 -4.57
CA ASP A 224 22.02 1.16 -4.10
C ASP A 224 21.88 1.97 -2.79
N ASP A 225 21.06 3.02 -2.81
CA ASP A 225 20.82 3.86 -1.63
C ASP A 225 19.91 3.20 -0.60
N ASP A 226 19.10 2.22 -1.02
CA ASP A 226 18.08 1.61 -0.19
C ASP A 226 18.63 0.53 0.75
N VAL A 227 19.87 0.09 0.56
CA VAL A 227 20.52 -0.92 1.42
C VAL A 227 21.03 -0.33 2.74
N CYS A 228 21.22 0.99 2.83
CA CYS A 228 21.67 1.66 4.05
C CYS A 228 20.54 1.79 5.08
N ASP A 229 20.90 1.96 6.36
CA ASP A 229 19.92 2.23 7.42
C ASP A 229 19.14 3.52 7.15
N GLU A 230 17.98 3.70 7.81
CA GLU A 230 17.09 4.84 7.54
C GLU A 230 17.75 6.21 7.82
N ALA A 231 18.79 6.24 8.66
CA ALA A 231 19.55 7.43 8.99
C ALA A 231 20.76 7.64 8.05
N SER A 232 20.92 6.79 7.04
CA SER A 232 22.07 6.75 6.14
C SER A 232 21.65 6.68 4.66
N PHE A 233 22.59 6.96 3.77
CA PHE A 233 22.44 6.85 2.31
C PHE A 233 23.72 6.31 1.69
N CYS A 234 23.68 5.83 0.46
CA CYS A 234 24.87 5.29 -0.21
C CYS A 234 25.65 6.41 -0.90
N GLU A 235 26.74 6.85 -0.29
CA GLU A 235 27.57 7.92 -0.83
C GLU A 235 28.30 7.43 -2.09
N LYS A 236 27.88 7.91 -3.27
CA LYS A 236 28.41 7.47 -4.57
C LYS A 236 29.92 7.63 -4.73
N MET A 237 30.54 8.58 -4.01
CA MET A 237 32.00 8.79 -4.08
C MET A 237 32.79 7.69 -3.36
N THR A 238 32.25 7.14 -2.28
CA THR A 238 32.93 6.12 -1.47
C THR A 238 32.32 4.73 -1.62
N ASN A 239 31.12 4.64 -2.23
CA ASN A 239 30.27 3.46 -2.28
C ASN A 239 30.01 2.86 -0.90
N LYS A 240 29.92 3.72 0.12
CA LYS A 240 29.69 3.33 1.51
C LYS A 240 28.50 4.10 2.07
N CYS A 241 27.81 3.47 3.02
CA CYS A 241 26.76 4.15 3.75
C CYS A 241 27.36 5.33 4.52
N ALA A 242 26.84 6.52 4.30
CA ALA A 242 27.17 7.73 5.05
C ALA A 242 25.93 8.19 5.82
N SER A 243 26.13 8.81 6.98
CA SER A 243 25.03 9.39 7.74
C SER A 243 24.41 10.54 6.95
N ARG A 244 23.07 10.60 6.93
CA ARG A 244 22.35 11.70 6.31
C ARG A 244 22.54 12.99 7.11
N PRO A 245 22.54 14.18 6.46
CA PRO A 245 22.65 15.45 7.17
C PRO A 245 21.46 15.68 8.10
N LYS A 246 21.71 16.22 9.29
CA LYS A 246 20.66 16.57 10.27
C LYS A 246 19.96 17.87 9.89
N GLU A 247 18.86 18.18 10.59
CA GLU A 247 18.20 19.48 10.45
C GLU A 247 19.19 20.64 10.65
N GLY A 248 19.20 21.59 9.70
CA GLY A 248 20.12 22.72 9.64
C GLY A 248 21.47 22.44 8.97
N GLU A 249 21.83 21.18 8.72
CA GLU A 249 23.06 20.82 8.00
C GLU A 249 22.90 20.94 6.49
N ALA A 250 24.01 21.17 5.79
CA ALA A 250 24.02 21.33 4.35
C ALA A 250 23.58 20.05 3.64
N CYS A 251 22.85 20.20 2.55
CA CYS A 251 22.33 19.10 1.75
C CYS A 251 22.36 19.44 0.26
N ASP A 252 22.31 18.41 -0.56
CA ASP A 252 22.16 18.49 -2.00
C ASP A 252 21.60 17.16 -2.54
N VAL A 253 21.65 16.98 -3.86
CA VAL A 253 21.20 15.74 -4.51
C VAL A 253 22.09 14.52 -4.20
N GLN A 254 23.33 14.75 -3.76
CA GLN A 254 24.28 13.71 -3.36
C GLN A 254 24.23 13.44 -1.85
N HIS A 255 23.79 14.41 -1.05
CA HIS A 255 23.68 14.33 0.41
C HIS A 255 22.21 14.53 0.84
N PRO A 256 21.34 13.54 0.60
CA PRO A 256 19.92 13.66 0.86
C PRO A 256 19.63 13.68 2.36
N CYS A 257 18.67 14.52 2.75
CA CYS A 257 18.18 14.59 4.13
C CYS A 257 17.53 13.27 4.58
N PRO A 258 17.45 13.01 5.90
CA PRO A 258 16.72 11.88 6.46
C PRO A 258 15.22 12.02 6.23
N LYS A 259 14.52 10.89 6.38
CA LYS A 259 13.07 10.82 6.25
C LYS A 259 12.39 11.82 7.20
N GLY A 260 11.35 12.50 6.70
CA GLY A 260 10.68 13.60 7.41
C GLY A 260 11.37 14.97 7.25
N LEU A 261 12.58 15.03 6.67
CA LEU A 261 13.23 16.27 6.26
C LEU A 261 13.38 16.31 4.72
N GLY A 262 13.59 17.50 4.17
CA GLY A 262 14.01 17.66 2.78
C GLY A 262 15.02 18.78 2.62
N CYS A 263 15.65 18.83 1.46
CA CYS A 263 16.70 19.81 1.19
C CYS A 263 16.08 21.14 0.75
N SER A 264 16.09 22.14 1.62
CA SER A 264 15.53 23.46 1.30
C SER A 264 16.27 24.10 0.14
N LYS A 265 15.54 24.45 -0.93
CA LYS A 265 16.13 25.14 -2.08
C LYS A 265 16.62 26.55 -1.74
N THR A 266 16.05 27.16 -0.70
CA THR A 266 16.38 28.54 -0.29
C THR A 266 17.68 28.56 0.51
N THR A 267 17.89 27.59 1.40
CA THR A 267 19.03 27.59 2.33
C THR A 267 20.11 26.57 1.97
N GLY A 268 19.82 25.59 1.11
CA GLY A 268 20.71 24.46 0.85
C GLY A 268 20.93 23.59 2.10
N GLN A 269 19.97 23.58 3.02
CA GLN A 269 20.05 22.87 4.29
C GLN A 269 18.84 21.97 4.51
N CYS A 270 19.03 20.90 5.27
CA CYS A 270 17.92 20.04 5.66
C CYS A 270 16.97 20.79 6.58
N ALA A 271 15.70 20.79 6.22
CA ALA A 271 14.63 21.41 6.98
C ALA A 271 13.44 20.45 7.06
N PRO A 272 12.51 20.65 8.03
CA PRO A 272 11.29 19.85 8.12
C PRO A 272 10.59 19.78 6.77
N PHE A 273 10.24 18.55 6.38
CA PHE A 273 9.50 18.33 5.15
C PHE A 273 8.06 18.75 5.38
N THR A 274 7.56 19.66 4.56
CA THR A 274 6.18 20.15 4.62
C THR A 274 5.43 19.79 3.34
N PHE A 275 4.11 19.92 3.38
CA PHE A 275 3.25 19.64 2.24
C PHE A 275 2.51 20.91 1.82
N ALA A 276 2.58 21.20 0.52
CA ALA A 276 1.86 22.27 -0.15
C ALA A 276 0.51 21.76 -0.67
N ALA A 277 -0.50 22.62 -0.62
CA ALA A 277 -1.81 22.39 -1.19
C ALA A 277 -1.76 22.48 -2.74
N PRO A 278 -2.80 21.99 -3.45
CA PRO A 278 -2.86 22.10 -4.91
C PRO A 278 -2.73 23.55 -5.38
N GLY A 279 -1.86 23.79 -6.37
CA GLY A 279 -1.56 25.12 -6.91
C GLY A 279 -0.48 25.90 -6.15
N GLU A 280 -0.09 25.49 -4.94
CA GLU A 280 0.98 26.14 -4.19
C GLU A 280 2.37 25.72 -4.70
N SER A 281 3.39 26.53 -4.37
CA SER A 281 4.78 26.24 -4.75
C SER A 281 5.33 25.05 -3.97
N CYS A 282 6.15 24.24 -4.63
CA CYS A 282 6.74 23.03 -4.07
C CYS A 282 8.20 22.86 -4.49
N GLY A 283 8.83 21.81 -3.97
CA GLY A 283 10.21 21.41 -4.26
C GLY A 283 11.15 21.66 -3.08
N GLY A 284 12.28 20.96 -3.11
CA GLY A 284 13.22 20.98 -2.00
C GLY A 284 12.65 20.24 -0.79
N ASN A 285 12.37 20.98 0.30
CA ASN A 285 11.72 20.45 1.50
C ASN A 285 10.19 20.59 1.50
N VAL A 286 9.58 21.01 0.41
CA VAL A 286 8.11 21.13 0.29
C VAL A 286 7.60 20.12 -0.74
N GLY A 287 6.92 19.06 -0.29
CA GLY A 287 6.22 18.12 -1.15
C GLY A 287 4.81 18.60 -1.48
N CYS A 288 4.11 17.89 -2.36
CA CYS A 288 2.69 18.11 -2.57
C CYS A 288 1.88 17.17 -1.70
N VAL A 289 0.80 17.66 -1.08
CA VAL A 289 -0.14 16.80 -0.35
C VAL A 289 -0.64 15.65 -1.24
N GLN A 290 -0.72 15.91 -2.55
CA GLN A 290 -0.98 14.90 -3.56
C GLN A 290 -0.34 15.23 -4.90
N GLY A 291 0.11 14.21 -5.62
CA GLY A 291 0.79 14.35 -6.91
C GLY A 291 2.30 14.61 -6.77
N VAL A 292 2.99 14.73 -7.90
CA VAL A 292 4.43 15.00 -7.93
C VAL A 292 4.68 16.47 -8.25
N CYS A 293 5.58 17.10 -7.48
CA CYS A 293 5.91 18.51 -7.66
C CYS A 293 6.39 18.84 -9.08
N GLY A 294 5.74 19.81 -9.72
CA GLY A 294 6.04 20.25 -11.09
C GLY A 294 5.74 19.24 -12.19
N GLN A 295 5.11 18.11 -11.84
CA GLN A 295 4.64 17.13 -12.81
C GLN A 295 3.60 17.78 -13.71
N GLY A 296 4.03 18.04 -14.94
CA GLY A 296 3.17 18.68 -15.90
C GLY A 296 2.73 20.07 -15.43
N THR A 297 3.60 20.97 -15.03
CA THR A 297 3.26 22.40 -15.12
C THR A 297 4.40 23.18 -15.73
N GLY A 298 5.58 22.55 -15.86
CA GLY A 298 6.83 23.23 -16.15
C GLY A 298 7.28 24.17 -15.01
N THR A 299 6.45 24.35 -13.98
CA THR A 299 6.68 25.20 -12.81
C THR A 299 6.77 24.34 -11.56
N GLN A 300 7.48 24.79 -10.53
CA GLN A 300 7.58 24.04 -9.27
C GLN A 300 6.34 24.30 -8.40
N THR A 301 5.19 23.82 -8.87
CA THR A 301 3.88 23.95 -8.19
C THR A 301 3.20 22.60 -8.08
N CYS A 302 2.37 22.43 -7.06
CA CYS A 302 1.59 21.22 -6.89
C CYS A 302 0.44 21.15 -7.89
N PRO A 303 0.21 20.00 -8.53
CA PRO A 303 -0.86 19.87 -9.51
C PRO A 303 -2.24 20.00 -8.84
N PRO A 304 -3.26 20.52 -9.54
CA PRO A 304 -4.64 20.39 -9.10
C PRO A 304 -5.02 18.93 -8.86
N ILE A 305 -5.81 18.71 -7.81
CA ILE A 305 -6.43 17.41 -7.51
C ILE A 305 -7.79 17.38 -8.18
N VAL A 306 -8.06 16.31 -8.93
CA VAL A 306 -9.34 16.09 -9.60
C VAL A 306 -10.11 14.96 -8.92
N GLU A 307 -11.41 15.19 -8.70
CA GLU A 307 -12.31 14.24 -8.03
C GLU A 307 -12.69 13.06 -8.93
N ASP A 308 -13.20 12.00 -8.31
CA ASP A 308 -13.69 10.81 -9.01
C ASP A 308 -14.74 11.17 -10.07
N GLY A 309 -14.66 10.53 -11.24
CA GLY A 309 -15.49 10.79 -12.42
C GLY A 309 -15.09 12.03 -13.23
N SER A 310 -14.27 12.92 -12.67
CA SER A 310 -13.78 14.12 -13.37
C SER A 310 -12.77 13.77 -14.45
N GLY A 311 -12.63 14.66 -15.42
CA GLY A 311 -11.62 14.53 -16.49
C GLY A 311 -10.20 14.58 -15.93
N CYS A 312 -9.35 13.70 -16.41
CA CYS A 312 -7.91 13.71 -16.17
C CYS A 312 -7.18 13.53 -17.51
N LEU A 313 -5.88 13.79 -17.54
CA LEU A 313 -5.06 13.62 -18.74
C LEU A 313 -3.87 12.73 -18.37
N GLU A 314 -3.73 11.61 -19.08
CA GLU A 314 -2.54 10.76 -18.95
C GLU A 314 -1.29 11.58 -19.30
N GLY A 315 -0.35 11.67 -18.34
CA GLY A 315 0.87 12.45 -18.49
C GLY A 315 0.75 13.97 -18.30
N ALA A 316 -0.45 14.52 -18.06
CA ALA A 316 -0.63 15.96 -17.84
C ALA A 316 -1.09 16.28 -16.41
N HIS A 317 -0.36 17.19 -15.75
CA HIS A 317 -0.82 18.39 -15.02
C HIS A 317 -1.87 18.24 -13.90
N MET A 318 -2.49 17.09 -13.69
CA MET A 318 -3.61 16.86 -12.77
C MET A 318 -3.47 15.49 -12.12
N THR A 319 -3.69 15.41 -10.81
CA THR A 319 -3.62 14.16 -10.06
C THR A 319 -5.01 13.74 -9.62
N CYS A 320 -5.47 12.56 -10.04
CA CYS A 320 -6.69 11.95 -9.50
C CYS A 320 -6.57 11.81 -7.99
N ARG A 321 -7.62 12.17 -7.25
CA ARG A 321 -7.61 12.04 -5.79
C ARG A 321 -7.31 10.58 -5.43
N ALA A 322 -6.24 10.30 -4.73
CA ALA A 322 -5.79 8.95 -4.43
C ALA A 322 -6.79 8.24 -3.50
N PRO A 323 -7.18 6.99 -3.79
CA PRO A 323 -6.49 6.04 -4.66
C PRO A 323 -7.02 5.97 -6.11
N ALA A 324 -7.84 6.92 -6.57
CA ALA A 324 -8.30 6.91 -7.95
C ALA A 324 -7.12 7.09 -8.92
N THR A 325 -7.20 6.42 -10.05
CA THR A 325 -6.22 6.52 -11.13
C THR A 325 -6.86 7.14 -12.37
N CYS A 326 -6.04 7.73 -13.23
CA CYS A 326 -6.52 8.28 -14.49
C CYS A 326 -6.68 7.14 -15.50
N THR A 327 -7.93 6.80 -15.83
CA THR A 327 -8.24 5.73 -16.79
C THR A 327 -9.08 6.33 -17.91
N SER A 328 -8.57 6.29 -19.15
CA SER A 328 -9.29 6.83 -20.31
C SER A 328 -9.72 8.30 -20.14
N GLY A 329 -8.86 9.09 -19.49
CA GLY A 329 -9.10 10.49 -19.23
C GLY A 329 -10.18 10.79 -18.18
N LYS A 330 -10.51 9.83 -17.31
CA LYS A 330 -11.31 10.08 -16.10
C LYS A 330 -10.65 9.53 -14.85
N CYS A 331 -10.84 10.20 -13.73
CA CYS A 331 -10.44 9.67 -12.43
C CYS A 331 -11.40 8.56 -12.01
N VAL A 332 -10.91 7.34 -12.02
CA VAL A 332 -11.70 6.16 -11.69
C VAL A 332 -11.12 5.55 -10.43
N MET A 333 -11.98 5.39 -9.42
CA MET A 333 -11.67 4.53 -8.30
C MET A 333 -11.66 3.08 -8.80
N PRO A 334 -10.62 2.27 -8.55
CA PRO A 334 -10.47 0.93 -9.14
C PRO A 334 -11.62 -0.07 -8.91
N THR A 335 -12.59 0.28 -8.07
CA THR A 335 -13.55 -0.63 -7.44
C THR A 335 -15.00 -0.14 -7.45
N THR A 336 -15.28 1.07 -7.92
CA THR A 336 -16.64 1.66 -7.87
C THR A 336 -17.39 1.60 -9.19
N GLY A 337 -16.80 1.01 -10.23
CA GLY A 337 -17.58 0.61 -11.41
C GLY A 337 -18.66 -0.37 -11.00
N VAL A 338 -19.86 -0.25 -11.55
CA VAL A 338 -20.82 -1.36 -11.56
C VAL A 338 -20.57 -2.08 -12.88
N CYS A 339 -19.69 -3.08 -12.87
CA CYS A 339 -19.58 -4.02 -13.98
C CYS A 339 -20.87 -4.86 -14.00
N ARG A 340 -21.77 -4.52 -14.92
CA ARG A 340 -23.05 -5.19 -15.17
C ARG A 340 -23.02 -5.88 -16.53
#